data_AF-A0A2T6ZV34-F1
#
_entry.id   AF-A0A2T6ZV34-F1
#
_cell.length_a   1.000
_cell.length_b   1.000
_cell.length_c   1.000
_cell.angle_alpha   90.00
_cell.angle_beta   90.00
_cell.angle_gamma   90.00
#
_symmetry.space_group_name_H-M   'P 1'
#
loop_
_entity.id
_entity.type
_entity.pdbx_description
1 polymer ?
#
loop_
_entity_poly.entity_id
_entity_poly.type
_entity_poly.pdbx_seq_one_letter_code
_entity_poly.pdbx_strand_id
1 'polypeptide(L)' 'MSIPYFWAQPFRYMRYAAHQYPALFWSVMIGAQGPLIFFGGVWAKKKFGWDRPTIPLSYPVPNRPRRIPAGYDD' A
#
# COMPACT_ATOMS: atom_id res chain seq x y z
N MET A 1 5.09 23.78 -33.34
CA MET A 1 4.99 22.33 -33.04
C MET A 1 3.52 22.06 -32.74
N SER A 2 2.83 21.23 -33.53
CA SER A 2 1.39 20.96 -33.30
C SER A 2 1.19 20.15 -32.02
N ILE A 3 0.11 20.43 -31.29
CA ILE A 3 -0.25 19.69 -30.06
C ILE A 3 -0.71 18.29 -30.50
N PRO A 4 -0.06 17.20 -30.05
CA PRO A 4 -0.51 15.85 -30.37
C PRO A 4 -1.86 15.55 -29.70
N TYR A 5 -2.77 14.86 -30.38
CA TYR A 5 -4.01 14.41 -29.76
C TYR A 5 -3.78 13.13 -28.93
N PHE A 6 -4.32 13.09 -27.72
CA PHE A 6 -4.18 11.94 -26.81
C PHE A 6 -4.69 10.63 -27.43
N TRP A 7 -5.89 10.62 -28.01
CA TRP A 7 -6.51 9.43 -28.57
C TRP A 7 -5.92 8.96 -29.91
N ALA A 8 -5.16 9.82 -30.60
CA ALA A 8 -4.49 9.45 -31.85
C ALA A 8 -3.03 9.04 -31.63
N GLN A 9 -2.32 9.70 -30.70
CA GLN A 9 -0.89 9.50 -30.45
C GLN A 9 -0.57 9.60 -28.95
N PRO A 10 -1.03 8.63 -28.13
CA PRO A 10 -0.98 8.73 -26.67
C PRO A 10 0.45 8.84 -26.13
N PHE A 11 1.40 8.04 -26.64
CA PHE A 11 2.80 8.11 -26.21
C PHE A 11 3.46 9.45 -26.56
N ARG A 12 3.12 10.02 -27.73
CA ARG A 12 3.63 11.32 -28.15
C ARG A 12 3.02 12.45 -27.31
N TYR A 13 1.75 12.34 -26.95
CA TYR A 13 1.09 13.27 -26.02
C TYR A 13 1.70 13.20 -24.63
N MET A 14 1.95 12.01 -24.07
CA MET A 14 2.60 11.88 -22.77
C MET A 14 3.99 12.51 -22.76
N ARG A 15 4.81 12.29 -23.81
CA ARG A 15 6.11 12.96 -23.94
C ARG A 15 5.97 14.47 -24.02
N TYR A 16 5.01 14.97 -24.80
CA TYR A 16 4.70 16.40 -24.91
C TYR A 16 4.27 17.00 -23.56
N ALA A 17 3.32 16.36 -22.87
CA ALA A 17 2.80 16.80 -21.59
C ALA A 17 3.88 16.79 -20.49
N ALA A 18 4.79 15.81 -20.50
CA ALA A 18 5.92 15.75 -19.56
C ALA A 18 6.89 16.94 -19.71
N HIS A 19 7.08 17.47 -20.93
CA HIS A 19 7.97 18.61 -21.16
C HIS A 19 7.26 19.97 -21.06
N GLN A 20 6.02 20.10 -21.53
CA GLN A 20 5.29 21.37 -21.54
C GLN A 20 4.55 21.66 -20.23
N TYR A 21 4.02 20.62 -19.58
CA TYR A 21 3.24 20.73 -18.35
C TYR A 21 3.77 19.75 -17.28
N PRO A 22 5.05 19.86 -16.89
CA PRO A 22 5.71 18.88 -16.04
C PRO A 22 5.00 18.69 -14.70
N ALA A 23 4.55 19.78 -14.07
CA ALA A 23 3.85 19.71 -12.79
C ALA A 23 2.56 18.89 -12.86
N LEU A 24 1.72 19.11 -13.89
CA LEU A 24 0.47 18.38 -14.07
C LEU A 24 0.72 16.92 -14.42
N PHE A 25 1.60 16.66 -15.38
CA PHE A 25 1.89 15.31 -15.85
C PHE A 25 2.42 14.42 -14.71
N TRP A 26 3.43 14.89 -13.97
CA TRP A 26 4.03 14.09 -12.90
C TRP A 26 3.13 13.97 -11.67
N SER A 27 2.33 14.99 -11.34
CA SER A 27 1.35 14.87 -10.25
C SER A 27 0.33 13.75 -10.52
N VAL A 28 -0.18 13.65 -11.75
CA VAL A 28 -1.11 12.58 -12.14
C VAL A 28 -0.41 11.22 -12.15
N MET A 29 0.81 11.12 -12.72
CA MET A 29 1.54 9.85 -12.78
C MET A 29 1.88 9.31 -11.38
N ILE A 30 2.38 10.16 -10.48
CA ILE A 30 2.71 9.77 -9.11
C ILE A 30 1.43 9.42 -8.33
N GLY A 31 0.37 10.21 -8.51
CA GLY A 31 -0.93 9.93 -7.92
C GLY A 31 -1.50 8.57 -8.37
N ALA A 32 -1.36 8.23 -9.66
CA ALA A 32 -1.80 6.95 -10.22
C ALA A 32 -0.93 5.77 -9.77
N GLN A 33 0.37 5.99 -9.50
CA GLN A 33 1.26 4.96 -8.97
C GLN A 33 0.85 4.50 -7.56
N GLY A 34 0.29 5.38 -6.72
CA GLY A 34 -0.14 5.04 -5.36
C GLY A 34 -1.10 3.82 -5.31
N PRO A 35 -2.26 3.87 -5.98
CA PRO A 35 -3.18 2.73 -6.07
C PRO A 35 -2.54 1.49 -6.69
N LEU A 36 -1.71 1.64 -7.74
CA LEU A 36 -1.02 0.51 -8.38
C LEU A 36 -0.09 -0.22 -7.40
N ILE A 37 0.70 0.53 -6.64
CA ILE A 37 1.60 -0.01 -5.62
C ILE A 37 0.79 -0.61 -4.47
N PHE A 38 -0.34 -0.01 -4.09
CA PHE A 38 -1.21 -0.58 -3.06
C PHE A 38 -1.72 -1.97 -3.46
N PHE A 39 -2.32 -2.10 -4.66
CA PHE A 39 -2.79 -3.39 -5.14
C PHE A 39 -1.65 -4.39 -5.33
N GLY A 40 -0.53 -3.98 -5.95
CA GLY A 40 0.63 -4.85 -6.13
C GLY A 40 1.30 -5.26 -4.81
N GLY A 41 1.39 -4.34 -3.86
CA GLY A 41 2.02 -4.52 -2.56
C GLY A 41 1.26 -5.51 -1.67
N VAL A 42 -0.08 -5.49 -1.68
CA VAL A 42 -0.89 -6.47 -0.95
C VAL A 42 -0.65 -7.89 -1.48
N TRP A 43 -0.58 -8.05 -2.81
CA TRP A 43 -0.28 -9.34 -3.43
C TRP A 43 1.14 -9.82 -3.14
N ALA A 44 2.12 -8.93 -3.24
CA ALA A 44 3.51 -9.21 -2.91
C ALA A 44 3.66 -9.64 -1.44
N LYS A 45 3.02 -8.93 -0.51
CA LYS A 45 3.06 -9.24 0.93
C LYS A 45 2.61 -10.67 1.22
N LYS A 46 1.50 -11.10 0.61
CA LYS A 46 0.97 -12.47 0.74
C LYS A 46 1.90 -13.51 0.12
N LYS A 47 2.47 -13.21 -1.05
CA LYS A 47 3.35 -14.14 -1.78
C LYS A 47 4.69 -14.35 -1.08
N PHE A 48 5.27 -13.30 -0.51
CA PHE A 48 6.59 -13.33 0.12
C PHE A 48 6.55 -13.52 1.65
N GLY A 49 5.36 -13.71 2.24
CA GLY A 49 5.22 -14.01 3.67
C GLY A 49 5.66 -12.86 4.58
N TRP A 50 5.51 -11.62 4.13
CA TRP A 50 5.89 -10.42 4.92
C TRP A 50 4.82 -10.03 5.96
N ASP A 51 4.06 -10.99 6.47
CA ASP A 51 3.10 -10.76 7.52
C ASP A 51 3.80 -10.57 8.86
N ARG A 52 3.43 -9.50 9.56
CA ARG A 52 3.92 -9.20 10.90
C ARG A 52 2.89 -9.69 11.91
N PRO A 53 3.31 -10.28 13.04
CA PRO A 53 2.39 -10.64 14.11
C PRO A 53 1.69 -9.38 14.63
N THR A 54 0.44 -9.53 15.06
CA THR A 54 -0.33 -8.45 15.67
C THR A 54 0.24 -8.12 17.05
N ILE A 55 0.51 -6.83 17.29
CA ILE A 55 0.97 -6.37 18.60
C ILE A 55 -0.24 -6.34 19.53
N PRO A 56 -0.18 -6.98 20.72
CA PRO A 56 -1.28 -6.93 21.67
C PRO A 56 -1.43 -5.50 22.21
N LEU A 57 -2.65 -4.95 22.12
CA LEU A 57 -2.97 -3.62 22.65
C LEU A 57 -3.23 -3.65 24.17
N SER A 58 -3.55 -4.83 24.70
CA SER A 58 -3.89 -5.06 26.11
C SER A 58 -3.21 -6.32 26.64
N TYR A 59 -3.24 -6.49 27.96
CA TYR A 59 -2.71 -7.71 28.58
C TYR A 59 -3.42 -8.94 28.00
N PRO A 60 -2.68 -9.93 27.45
CA PRO A 60 -3.27 -11.08 26.79
C PRO A 60 -3.85 -12.03 27.84
N VAL A 61 -5.11 -11.80 28.22
CA VAL A 61 -5.84 -12.69 29.11
C VAL A 61 -6.14 -14.00 28.36
N PRO A 62 -5.66 -15.16 28.83
CA PRO A 62 -5.96 -16.42 28.17
C PRO A 62 -7.46 -16.71 28.22
N ASN A 63 -8.05 -17.11 27.09
CA ASN A 63 -9.45 -17.54 27.04
C ASN A 63 -9.59 -18.97 27.57
N ARG A 64 -9.40 -19.15 28.88
CA ARG A 64 -9.52 -20.44 29.58
C ARG A 64 -10.21 -20.27 30.93
N PRO A 65 -10.91 -21.30 31.43
CA PRO A 65 -11.44 -21.30 32.79
C PRO A 65 -10.34 -21.08 33.83
N ARG A 66 -10.72 -20.48 34.97
CA ARG A 66 -9.80 -20.31 36.09
C ARG A 66 -9.31 -21.67 36.57
N ARG A 67 -7.99 -21.82 36.65
CA ARG A 67 -7.33 -22.96 37.30
C ARG A 67 -6.77 -22.45 38.61
N ILE A 68 -7.23 -23.01 39.73
CA ILE A 68 -6.73 -22.65 41.06
C ILE A 68 -5.27 -23.13 41.14
N PRO A 69 -4.29 -22.23 41.28
CA PRO A 69 -2.90 -22.61 41.51
C PRO A 69 -2.74 -23.15 42.94
N ALA A 70 -1.77 -24.03 43.14
CA ALA A 70 -1.34 -24.45 44.48
C ALA A 70 -0.02 -23.73 44.83
N GLY A 71 0.16 -23.38 46.10
CA GLY A 71 1.32 -22.63 46.59
C GLY A 71 1.06 -21.12 46.68
N TYR A 72 1.79 -20.46 47.59
CA TYR A 72 1.51 -19.10 48.08
C TYR A 72 0.25 -18.96 48.96
N ASP A 73 -0.22 -20.07 49.55
CA ASP A 73 -1.12 -20.01 50.71
C ASP A 73 -0.32 -19.49 51.92
N ASP A 74 -0.97 -18.76 52.84
CA ASP A 74 -0.35 -18.11 54.02
C ASP A 74 0.52 -19.05 54.89
#